data_AF-A0A7C8ZKU7-F1
#
_entry.id   AF-A0A7C8ZKU7-F1
#
_cell.length_a   1.000
_cell.length_b   1.000
_cell.length_c   1.000
_cell.angle_alpha   90.00
_cell.angle_beta   90.00
_cell.angle_gamma   90.00
#
_symmetry.space_group_name_H-M   'P 1'
#
loop_
_entity.id
_entity.type
_entity.pdbx_description
1 polymer ?
#
loop_
_entity_poly.entity_id
_entity_poly.type
_entity_poly.pdbx_seq_one_letter_code
_entity_poly.pdbx_strand_id
1 'polypeptide(L)'
;YPELDALSRLDFGAAMKLFLAKRLTSEFTQVTADVEANSVIIGERNKAATAALQRAIDEGHNRIAILYGGGHMPDLGRRLREEFELVPSQVQWVTAWAIRKRDLRSRSVPFLKTMAEISGWPLNRYQTLALLIFSSVLALDLWFWELFCGTAVNWVSQIASEAAQSIGNGPLI
;
A
#
# COMPACT_ATOMS: atom_id res chain seq x y z
N TYR A 1 -3.64 -13.33 7.56
CA TYR A 1 -2.70 -12.21 7.66
C TYR A 1 -3.45 -10.90 7.92
N PRO A 2 -3.03 -10.06 8.88
CA PRO A 2 -3.72 -8.81 9.24
C PRO A 2 -3.86 -7.79 8.09
N GLU A 3 -2.91 -7.79 7.15
CA GLU A 3 -2.93 -6.91 5.97
C GLU A 3 -4.05 -7.28 4.99
N LEU A 4 -4.28 -8.57 4.77
CA LEU A 4 -5.38 -9.05 3.92
C LEU A 4 -6.74 -8.74 4.54
N ASP A 5 -6.86 -8.76 5.87
CA ASP A 5 -8.07 -8.32 6.58
C ASP A 5 -8.28 -6.80 6.54
N ALA A 6 -7.20 -6.00 6.51
CA ALA A 6 -7.30 -4.55 6.32
C ALA A 6 -7.67 -4.18 4.86
N LEU A 7 -7.05 -4.84 3.88
CA LEU A 7 -7.37 -4.68 2.46
C LEU A 7 -8.79 -5.15 2.14
N SER A 8 -9.23 -6.28 2.69
CA SER A 8 -10.60 -6.79 2.49
C SER A 8 -11.68 -5.86 3.03
N ARG A 9 -11.32 -4.95 3.95
CA ARG A 9 -12.19 -3.90 4.49
C ARG A 9 -12.06 -2.56 3.76
N LEU A 10 -11.31 -2.52 2.65
CA LEU A 10 -10.94 -1.31 1.90
C LEU A 10 -10.23 -0.24 2.76
N ASP A 11 -9.63 -0.60 3.89
CA ASP A 11 -8.79 0.32 4.67
C ASP A 11 -7.35 0.26 4.15
N PHE A 12 -7.16 0.77 2.93
CA PHE A 12 -5.84 0.81 2.27
C PHE A 12 -4.81 1.55 3.12
N GLY A 13 -5.23 2.58 3.87
CA GLY A 13 -4.36 3.31 4.77
C GLY A 13 -3.87 2.47 5.94
N ALA A 14 -4.74 1.67 6.57
CA ALA A 14 -4.34 0.72 7.60
C ALA A 14 -3.45 -0.41 7.04
N ALA A 15 -3.78 -0.92 5.85
CA ALA A 15 -2.99 -1.94 5.17
C ALA A 15 -1.56 -1.45 4.87
N MET A 16 -1.41 -0.25 4.30
CA MET A 16 -0.10 0.35 4.01
C MET A 16 0.73 0.57 5.28
N LYS A 17 0.11 1.08 6.36
CA LYS A 17 0.77 1.25 7.65
C LYS A 17 1.25 -0.08 8.24
N LEU A 18 0.44 -1.13 8.15
CA LEU A 18 0.83 -2.47 8.59
C LEU A 18 1.99 -3.03 7.78
N PHE A 19 1.92 -2.90 6.45
CA PHE A 19 2.96 -3.34 5.54
C PHE A 19 4.30 -2.64 5.84
N LEU A 20 4.30 -1.31 5.94
CA LEU A 20 5.50 -0.54 6.25
C LEU A 20 6.06 -0.87 7.63
N ALA A 21 5.20 -0.99 8.65
CA ALA A 21 5.63 -1.38 9.99
C ALA A 21 6.34 -2.73 9.99
N LYS A 22 5.79 -3.73 9.29
CA LYS A 22 6.45 -5.04 9.16
C LYS A 22 7.76 -4.96 8.41
N ARG A 23 7.82 -4.21 7.30
CA ARG A 23 9.05 -4.08 6.51
C ARG A 23 10.18 -3.44 7.34
N LEU A 24 9.85 -2.40 8.11
CA LEU A 24 10.79 -1.76 9.03
C LEU A 24 11.25 -2.73 10.12
N THR A 25 10.35 -3.50 10.75
CA THR A 25 10.76 -4.43 11.81
C THR A 25 11.49 -5.68 11.28
N SER A 26 11.16 -6.18 10.09
CA SER A 26 11.78 -7.40 9.55
C SER A 26 13.17 -7.15 8.98
N GLU A 27 13.37 -6.07 8.21
CA GLU A 27 14.65 -5.84 7.52
C GLU A 27 15.64 -5.02 8.35
N PHE A 28 15.15 -4.10 9.19
CA PHE A 28 16.00 -3.23 10.00
C PHE A 28 16.56 -3.91 11.25
N THR A 29 16.12 -5.13 11.59
CA THR A 29 16.61 -5.83 12.79
C THR A 29 17.61 -6.92 12.44
N GLN A 30 17.63 -7.42 11.20
CA GLN A 30 18.46 -8.56 10.79
C GLN A 30 19.68 -8.18 9.93
N VAL A 31 19.63 -7.08 9.17
CA VAL A 31 20.68 -6.77 8.17
C VAL A 31 21.59 -5.61 8.60
N THR A 32 21.08 -4.70 9.43
CA THR A 32 21.78 -3.45 9.77
C THR A 32 22.73 -3.58 10.96
N ALA A 33 22.43 -4.38 11.98
CA ALA A 33 23.27 -4.45 13.18
C ALA A 33 24.72 -4.92 12.90
N ASP A 34 24.90 -5.95 12.05
CA ASP A 34 26.23 -6.51 11.75
C ASP A 34 26.99 -5.75 10.63
N VAL A 35 26.26 -5.14 9.70
CA VAL A 35 26.86 -4.40 8.57
C VAL A 35 27.14 -2.94 8.94
N GLU A 36 26.30 -2.31 9.76
CA GLU A 36 26.51 -0.91 10.18
C GLU A 36 27.65 -0.77 11.20
N ALA A 37 27.86 -1.74 12.09
CA ALA A 37 28.99 -1.75 13.01
C ALA A 37 30.35 -1.78 12.29
N ASN A 38 30.40 -2.40 11.10
CA ASN A 38 31.59 -2.50 10.25
C ASN A 38 31.64 -1.46 9.12
N SER A 39 30.65 -0.56 9.02
CA SER A 39 30.64 0.48 7.99
C SER A 39 31.50 1.66 8.41
N VAL A 40 32.62 1.84 7.69
CA VAL A 40 33.58 2.95 7.87
C VAL A 40 32.88 4.32 7.90
N ILE A 41 31.81 4.50 7.14
CA ILE A 41 31.10 5.78 7.03
C ILE A 41 30.25 6.08 8.28
N ILE A 42 29.59 5.07 8.86
CA ILE A 42 28.75 5.27 10.06
C ILE A 42 29.64 5.49 11.28
N GLY A 43 30.74 4.75 11.39
CA GLY A 43 31.74 4.92 12.44
C GLY A 43 32.35 6.33 12.47
N GLU A 44 32.77 6.88 11.33
CA GLU A 44 33.33 8.23 11.27
C GLU A 44 32.29 9.32 11.58
N ARG A 45 31.03 9.13 11.15
CA ARG A 45 29.93 10.06 11.51
C ARG A 45 29.64 10.06 13.00
N ASN A 46 29.60 8.89 13.63
CA ASN A 46 29.39 8.79 15.07
C ASN A 46 30.58 9.37 15.84
N LYS A 47 31.82 9.16 15.38
CA LYS A 47 33.01 9.77 15.95
C LYS A 47 32.94 11.30 15.95
N ALA A 48 32.49 11.90 14.84
CA ALA A 48 32.29 13.35 14.76
C ALA A 48 31.22 13.84 15.75
N ALA A 49 30.09 13.12 15.88
CA ALA A 49 29.04 13.45 16.84
C ALA A 49 29.53 13.34 18.29
N THR A 50 30.34 12.33 18.58
CA THR A 50 30.91 12.06 19.90
C THR A 50 31.96 13.11 20.28
N ALA A 51 32.76 13.57 19.30
CA ALA A 51 33.68 14.69 19.51
C ALA A 51 32.94 16.02 19.76
N ALA A 52 31.80 16.24 19.10
CA ALA A 52 30.96 17.40 19.38
C ALA A 52 30.31 17.33 20.77
N LEU A 53 29.90 16.13 21.22
CA LEU A 53 29.43 15.90 22.58
C LEU A 53 30.51 16.24 23.62
N GLN A 54 31.74 15.75 23.44
CA GLN A 54 32.84 16.04 24.35
C GLN A 54 33.10 17.55 24.46
N ARG A 55 33.16 18.27 23.33
CA ARG A 55 33.34 19.73 23.34
C ARG A 55 32.23 20.44 24.12
N ALA A 56 30.98 20.03 23.94
CA ALA A 56 29.87 20.63 24.67
C ALA A 56 29.96 20.37 26.18
N ILE A 57 30.43 19.19 26.60
CA ILE A 57 30.68 18.90 28.02
C ILE A 57 31.84 19.76 28.54
N ASP A 58 32.93 19.88 27.79
CA ASP A 58 34.11 20.67 28.16
C ASP A 58 33.77 22.17 28.28
N GLU A 59 32.83 22.67 27.48
CA GLU A 59 32.27 24.03 27.57
C GLU A 59 31.33 24.23 28.78
N GLY A 60 31.01 23.17 29.53
CA GLY A 60 30.19 23.22 30.75
C GLY A 60 28.68 23.08 30.51
N HIS A 61 28.25 22.59 29.34
CA HIS A 61 26.83 22.37 29.07
C HIS A 61 26.31 21.12 29.78
N ASN A 62 25.33 21.31 30.66
CA ASN A 62 24.74 20.21 31.46
C ASN A 62 23.49 19.56 30.82
N ARG A 63 23.00 20.12 29.70
CA ARG A 63 21.81 19.63 28.99
C ARG A 63 22.09 19.58 27.49
N ILE A 64 22.41 18.39 27.01
CA ILE A 64 22.82 18.15 25.61
C ILE A 64 21.81 17.18 24.98
N ALA A 65 21.27 17.55 23.82
CA ALA A 65 20.38 16.71 23.04
C ALA A 65 21.10 16.21 21.78
N ILE A 66 21.09 14.90 21.57
CA ILE A 66 21.67 14.27 20.38
C ILE A 66 20.53 13.71 19.52
N LEU A 67 20.39 14.23 18.31
CA LEU A 67 19.45 13.69 17.32
C LEU A 67 20.17 12.69 16.42
N TYR A 68 19.69 11.45 16.39
CA TYR A 68 20.27 10.37 15.59
C TYR A 68 19.19 9.55 14.88
N GLY A 69 19.55 8.93 13.75
CA GLY A 69 18.71 7.97 13.04
C GLY A 69 18.90 6.54 13.58
N GLY A 70 17.92 5.65 13.38
CA GLY A 70 17.90 4.31 13.97
C GLY A 70 19.16 3.46 13.76
N GLY A 71 19.85 3.62 12.63
CA GLY A 71 21.06 2.84 12.30
C GLY A 71 22.33 3.29 13.03
N HIS A 72 22.31 4.50 13.58
CA HIS A 72 23.44 5.02 14.36
C HIS A 72 23.46 4.50 15.80
N MET A 73 22.31 4.03 16.29
CA MET A 73 22.08 3.76 17.71
C MET A 73 22.97 2.66 18.30
N PRO A 74 23.25 1.54 17.60
CA PRO A 74 24.09 0.48 18.18
C PRO A 74 25.50 0.97 18.53
N ASP A 75 26.18 1.68 17.61
CA ASP A 75 27.53 2.21 17.83
C ASP A 75 27.52 3.43 18.77
N LEU A 76 26.58 4.37 18.58
CA LEU A 76 26.48 5.57 19.43
C LEU A 76 26.19 5.18 20.88
N GLY A 77 25.27 4.24 21.12
CA GLY A 77 24.93 3.76 22.45
C GLY A 77 26.11 3.07 23.16
N ARG A 78 26.96 2.36 22.42
CA ARG A 78 28.20 1.78 22.92
C ARG A 78 29.18 2.87 23.37
N ARG A 79 29.44 3.87 22.51
CA ARG A 79 30.35 4.99 22.80
C ARG A 79 29.90 5.82 24.00
N LEU A 80 28.61 6.15 24.09
CA LEU A 80 28.07 6.89 25.23
C LEU A 80 28.33 6.17 26.57
N ARG A 81 28.29 4.84 26.58
CA ARG A 81 28.55 4.04 27.78
C ARG A 81 30.04 3.86 28.06
N GLU A 82 30.83 3.54 27.04
CA GLU A 82 32.26 3.21 27.19
C GLU A 82 33.15 4.45 27.33
N GLU A 83 32.85 5.52 26.60
CA GLU A 83 33.70 6.73 26.53
C GLU A 83 33.24 7.83 27.51
N PHE A 84 31.93 7.91 27.84
CA PHE A 84 31.35 8.97 28.68
C PHE A 84 30.72 8.45 29.98
N GLU A 85 30.74 7.13 30.20
CA GLU A 85 30.12 6.48 31.37
C GLU A 85 28.62 6.83 31.54
N LEU A 86 27.94 7.21 30.45
CA LEU A 86 26.54 7.58 30.47
C LEU A 86 25.66 6.33 30.47
N VAL A 87 24.68 6.31 31.37
CA VAL A 87 23.69 5.24 31.49
C VAL A 87 22.29 5.76 31.15
N PRO A 88 21.47 4.97 30.45
CA PRO A 88 20.10 5.36 30.15
C PRO A 88 19.28 5.45 31.44
N SER A 89 18.72 6.63 31.72
CA SER A 89 17.88 6.87 32.90
C SER A 89 16.38 6.71 32.60
N GLN A 90 15.93 7.21 31.45
CA GLN A 90 14.55 7.15 31.01
C GLN A 90 14.47 6.96 29.50
N VAL A 91 13.51 6.15 29.07
CA VAL A 91 13.17 5.99 27.65
C VAL A 91 11.71 6.41 27.46
N GLN A 92 11.47 7.33 26.53
CA GLN A 92 10.13 7.75 26.14
C GLN A 92 9.90 7.42 24.67
N TRP A 93 8.83 6.69 24.40
CA TRP A 93 8.42 6.34 23.05
C TRP A 93 7.34 7.31 22.58
N VAL A 94 7.59 8.00 21.45
CA VAL A 94 6.60 8.85 20.80
C VAL A 94 5.92 8.06 19.70
N THR A 95 4.59 8.01 19.71
CA THR A 95 3.82 7.28 18.69
C THR A 95 3.91 8.01 17.36
N ALA A 96 4.62 7.45 16.38
CA ALA A 96 4.74 8.03 15.03
C ALA A 96 3.43 7.91 14.24
N TRP A 97 2.79 6.74 14.29
CA TRP A 97 1.44 6.54 13.75
C TRP A 97 0.68 5.47 14.53
N ALA A 98 -0.65 5.63 14.59
CA ALA A 98 -1.55 4.64 15.12
C ALA A 98 -2.35 3.97 13.98
N ILE A 99 -2.51 2.65 14.07
CA ILE A 99 -3.41 1.87 13.22
C ILE A 99 -4.70 1.67 14.02
N ARG A 100 -5.71 2.49 13.74
CA ARG A 100 -7.02 2.34 14.37
C ARG A 100 -7.88 1.45 13.50
N LYS A 101 -8.58 0.50 14.10
CA LYS A 101 -9.71 -0.18 13.45
C LYS A 101 -10.77 0.90 13.22
N ARG A 102 -10.91 1.37 11.98
CA ARG A 102 -12.08 2.16 11.61
C ARG A 102 -13.25 1.19 11.64
N ASP A 103 -14.06 1.27 12.69
CA ASP A 103 -15.42 0.78 12.59
C ASP A 103 -16.14 1.76 11.67
N LEU A 104 -16.07 1.46 10.37
CA LEU A 104 -16.88 2.15 9.39
C LEU A 104 -18.33 1.82 9.77
N ARG A 105 -18.93 2.64 10.65
CA ARG A 105 -20.37 2.80 10.79
C ARG A 105 -20.85 3.30 9.43
N SER A 106 -20.99 2.32 8.55
CA SER A 106 -21.42 2.46 7.18
C SER A 106 -22.81 3.08 7.24
N ARG A 107 -22.97 4.26 6.65
CA ARG A 107 -24.26 4.65 6.08
C ARG A 107 -24.55 3.63 4.98
N SER A 108 -25.14 2.51 5.36
CA SER A 108 -25.65 1.52 4.42
C SER A 108 -26.78 2.17 3.64
N VAL A 109 -26.82 1.97 2.32
CA VAL A 109 -28.09 2.04 1.59
C VAL A 109 -28.99 0.97 2.21
N PRO A 110 -30.10 1.33 2.89
CA PRO A 110 -30.91 0.40 3.68
C PRO A 110 -31.36 -0.82 2.86
N PHE A 111 -31.65 -0.59 1.59
CA PHE A 111 -32.11 -1.57 0.63
C PHE A 111 -31.20 -2.79 0.47
N LEU A 112 -29.88 -2.60 0.30
CA LEU A 112 -28.96 -3.71 0.07
C LEU A 112 -28.80 -4.60 1.31
N LYS A 113 -28.93 -4.00 2.50
CA LYS A 113 -28.89 -4.73 3.76
C LYS A 113 -30.11 -5.63 3.91
N THR A 114 -31.31 -5.10 3.63
CA THR A 114 -32.56 -5.86 3.66
C THR A 114 -32.54 -7.03 2.68
N MET A 115 -32.04 -6.83 1.47
CA MET A 115 -31.94 -7.90 0.46
C MET A 115 -30.94 -8.99 0.88
N ALA A 116 -29.81 -8.63 1.48
CA ALA A 116 -28.83 -9.60 1.97
C ALA A 116 -29.37 -10.44 3.13
N GLU A 117 -30.14 -9.83 4.04
CA GLU A 117 -30.77 -10.52 5.18
C GLU A 117 -31.87 -11.49 4.72
N ILE A 118 -32.71 -11.09 3.76
CA ILE A 118 -33.78 -11.95 3.22
C ILE A 118 -33.20 -13.13 2.43
N SER A 119 -32.11 -12.94 1.71
CA SER A 119 -31.52 -13.98 0.86
C SER A 119 -30.54 -14.91 1.59
N GLY A 120 -30.25 -14.66 2.87
CA GLY A 120 -29.26 -15.43 3.63
C GLY A 120 -27.84 -15.35 3.03
N TRP A 121 -27.51 -14.23 2.39
CA TRP A 121 -26.32 -14.11 1.56
C TRP A 121 -25.02 -14.22 2.39
N PRO A 122 -24.15 -15.22 2.14
CA PRO A 122 -22.99 -15.49 3.00
C PRO A 122 -21.77 -14.60 2.69
N LEU A 123 -21.79 -13.87 1.58
CA LEU A 123 -20.65 -13.07 1.13
C LEU A 123 -20.62 -11.71 1.84
N ASN A 124 -19.41 -11.21 2.08
CA ASN A 124 -19.25 -9.90 2.69
C ASN A 124 -19.72 -8.77 1.74
N ARG A 125 -20.03 -7.61 2.30
CA ARG A 125 -20.55 -6.45 1.55
C ARG A 125 -19.64 -5.98 0.40
N TYR A 126 -18.33 -6.17 0.52
CA TYR A 126 -17.37 -5.77 -0.52
C TYR A 126 -17.32 -6.78 -1.67
N GLN A 127 -17.44 -8.08 -1.37
CA GLN A 127 -17.61 -9.13 -2.37
C GLN A 127 -18.90 -8.92 -3.17
N THR A 128 -19.98 -8.50 -2.51
CA THR A 128 -21.26 -8.21 -3.19
C THR A 128 -21.14 -6.98 -4.10
N LEU A 129 -20.47 -5.92 -3.66
CA LEU A 129 -20.22 -4.74 -4.48
C LEU A 129 -19.28 -5.04 -5.66
N ALA A 130 -18.23 -5.83 -5.43
CA ALA A 130 -17.34 -6.29 -6.50
C ALA A 130 -18.09 -7.12 -7.54
N LEU A 131 -18.98 -8.02 -7.11
CA LEU A 131 -19.84 -8.80 -8.00
C LEU A 131 -20.80 -7.91 -8.80
N LEU A 132 -21.40 -6.88 -8.17
CA LEU A 132 -22.26 -5.93 -8.88
C LEU A 132 -21.49 -5.14 -9.94
N ILE A 133 -20.29 -4.65 -9.62
CA ILE A 133 -19.45 -3.95 -10.58
C ILE A 133 -19.05 -4.89 -11.72
N PHE A 134 -18.58 -6.10 -11.41
CA PHE A 134 -18.15 -7.07 -12.41
C PHE A 134 -19.32 -7.48 -13.31
N SER A 135 -20.49 -7.73 -12.73
CA SER A 135 -21.71 -8.03 -13.46
C SER A 135 -22.14 -6.87 -14.35
N SER A 136 -22.02 -5.62 -13.87
CA SER A 136 -22.34 -4.44 -14.67
C SER A 136 -21.38 -4.28 -15.85
N VAL A 137 -20.08 -4.51 -15.64
CA VAL A 137 -19.07 -4.43 -16.72
C VAL A 137 -19.32 -5.51 -17.76
N LEU A 138 -19.59 -6.76 -17.34
CA LEU A 138 -19.92 -7.84 -18.25
C LEU A 138 -21.21 -7.58 -19.04
N ALA A 139 -22.23 -7.00 -18.40
CA ALA A 139 -23.47 -6.65 -19.08
C ALA A 139 -23.24 -5.58 -20.18
N LEU A 140 -22.40 -4.58 -19.89
CA LEU A 140 -22.02 -3.56 -20.88
C LEU A 140 -21.17 -4.15 -22.01
N ASP A 141 -20.28 -5.09 -21.69
CA ASP A 141 -19.45 -5.79 -22.69
C ASP A 141 -20.31 -6.64 -23.63
N LEU A 142 -21.25 -7.42 -23.09
CA LEU A 142 -22.22 -8.20 -23.87
C LEU A 142 -23.08 -7.30 -24.76
N TRP A 143 -23.61 -6.21 -24.22
CA TRP A 143 -24.38 -5.21 -24.98
C TRP A 143 -23.55 -4.62 -26.13
N PHE A 144 -22.28 -4.30 -25.87
CA PHE A 144 -21.37 -3.81 -26.88
C PHE A 144 -21.15 -4.83 -28.00
N TRP A 145 -20.91 -6.10 -27.68
CA TRP A 145 -20.75 -7.17 -28.66
C TRP A 145 -22.01 -7.41 -29.49
N GLU A 146 -23.19 -7.30 -28.90
CA GLU A 146 -24.47 -7.43 -29.61
C GLU A 146 -24.62 -6.33 -30.69
N LEU A 147 -24.35 -5.07 -30.32
CA LEU A 147 -24.37 -3.95 -31.26
C LEU A 147 -23.31 -4.09 -32.37
N PHE A 148 -22.09 -4.49 -32.00
CA PHE A 148 -20.99 -4.68 -32.95
C PHE A 148 -21.30 -5.80 -33.96
N CYS A 149 -21.73 -6.97 -33.51
CA CYS A 149 -22.08 -8.07 -34.41
C CYS A 149 -23.29 -7.74 -35.29
N GLY A 150 -24.32 -7.08 -34.75
CA GLY A 150 -25.49 -6.66 -35.52
C GLY A 150 -25.13 -5.68 -36.64
N THR A 151 -24.30 -4.68 -36.36
CA THR A 151 -23.81 -3.72 -37.37
C THR A 151 -22.90 -4.38 -38.40
N ALA A 152 -21.99 -5.28 -37.99
CA ALA A 152 -21.11 -6.00 -38.90
C ALA A 152 -21.87 -6.91 -39.88
N VAL A 153 -22.87 -7.65 -39.41
CA VAL A 153 -23.70 -8.52 -40.27
C VAL A 153 -24.48 -7.69 -41.30
N ASN A 154 -25.06 -6.57 -40.88
CA ASN A 154 -25.76 -5.67 -41.80
C ASN A 154 -24.82 -5.13 -42.88
N TRP A 155 -23.61 -4.71 -42.51
CA TRP A 155 -22.61 -4.21 -43.45
C TRP A 155 -22.18 -5.30 -44.45
N VAL A 156 -21.92 -6.52 -43.98
CA VAL A 156 -21.60 -7.67 -44.84
C VAL A 156 -22.75 -7.99 -45.80
N SER A 157 -24.00 -7.92 -45.35
CA SER A 157 -25.17 -8.17 -46.20
C SER A 157 -25.34 -7.11 -47.30
N GLN A 158 -25.06 -5.83 -46.98
CA GLN A 158 -25.09 -4.74 -47.96
C GLN A 158 -24.01 -4.93 -49.02
N ILE A 159 -22.77 -5.20 -48.62
CA ILE A 159 -21.67 -5.46 -49.55
C ILE A 159 -21.95 -6.69 -50.41
N ALA A 160 -22.49 -7.76 -49.83
CA ALA A 160 -22.87 -8.96 -50.58
C ALA A 160 -23.96 -8.66 -51.62
N SER A 161 -24.95 -7.83 -51.26
CA SER A 161 -26.02 -7.42 -52.18
C SER A 161 -25.51 -6.51 -53.32
N GLU A 162 -24.61 -5.57 -53.02
CA GLU A 162 -23.99 -4.68 -54.01
C GLU A 162 -23.08 -5.46 -54.97
N ALA A 163 -22.32 -6.42 -54.45
CA ALA A 163 -21.50 -7.34 -55.25
C ALA A 163 -22.38 -8.22 -56.15
N ALA A 164 -23.48 -8.77 -55.62
CA ALA A 164 -24.41 -9.59 -56.40
C ALA A 164 -25.11 -8.81 -57.53
N GLN A 165 -25.50 -7.55 -57.27
CA GLN A 165 -26.08 -6.68 -58.30
C GLN A 165 -25.06 -6.28 -59.37
N SER A 166 -23.81 -6.02 -58.97
CA SER A 166 -22.73 -5.70 -59.90
C SER A 166 -22.37 -6.88 -60.82
N ILE A 167 -22.48 -8.11 -60.32
CA ILE A 167 -22.27 -9.35 -61.10
C ILE A 167 -23.49 -9.64 -62.00
N GLY A 168 -24.71 -9.36 -61.53
CA GLY A 168 -25.95 -9.57 -62.30
C GLY A 168 -26.17 -8.58 -63.46
N ASN A 169 -25.54 -7.40 -63.42
CA ASN A 169 -25.60 -6.37 -64.47
C ASN A 169 -24.39 -6.40 -65.44
N GLY A 170 -23.58 -7.47 -65.44
CA GLY A 170 -22.54 -7.66 -66.47
C GLY A 170 -23.17 -7.84 -67.86
N PRO A 171 -22.60 -7.24 -68.93
CA PRO A 171 -23.21 -7.24 -70.24
C PRO A 171 -23.31 -8.68 -70.79
N LEU A 172 -24.52 -9.09 -71.18
CA LEU A 172 -24.67 -10.14 -72.19
C LEU A 172 -24.10 -9.56 -73.50
N ILE A 173 -23.15 -10.31 -74.05
CA ILE A 173 -22.40 -10.08 -75.32
C ILE A 173 -23.14 -9.20 -76.33
#